data_AF-A0A9D8V3L2-F1
#
_entry.id   AF-A0A9D8V3L2-F1
#
_cell.length_a   1.000
_cell.length_b   1.000
_cell.length_c   1.000
_cell.angle_alpha   90.00
_cell.angle_beta   90.00
_cell.angle_gamma   90.00
#
_symmetry.space_group_name_H-M   'P 1'
#
loop_
_entity.id
_entity.type
_entity.pdbx_description
1 polymer ?
#
loop_
_entity_poly.entity_id
_entity_poly.type
_entity_poly.pdbx_seq_one_letter_code
_entity_poly.pdbx_strand_id
1 'polypeptide(L)'
;MRYLPLHLDLKGRHVLVVGGGEIALRKVTLLLKAGARITLVAPEISGALKETLRDHELLSATYESSLLDNKVLVVAATENETVNREVSGDATTKNILVNVVDSPELCTVTFPAIIDRSPLVVSVGSAGGAPVLTRYVREQIELLLPERITQLAGFLAKTRDKLKDLLPDIDRRRRQTEDFLATPGAEAAMSGDSVTAESYLFDTEKTVTSGEVYLVGAGPGDPDLLTLRALQLMQKAEVVLYDNLVSPRVLDRVRRDAEMEFVGKRSGYKSTSQEDINDLLVRLAKDGKRVLRLKGGDPFIFGRGGEEIQKLIEGNIPFQVVPGITAASGCAAYAGIPLTHRELSQSVRFVTGHPKDGKVDLPWQEFVHPMETVVFYMGLGGLATICQQLMNAGREASTPVAIVSKGTTPEQQVLKGTLESMPGLVARTQIQTPTLIIVGDVVNFSAQI
;
A
#
# COMPACT_ATOMS: atom_id res chain seq x y z
N MET A 1 2.12 1.86 19.56
CA MET A 1 0.74 2.28 19.22
C MET A 1 0.07 2.74 20.51
N ARG A 2 -0.45 3.98 20.57
CA ARG A 2 -1.02 4.57 21.80
C ARG A 2 -2.50 4.24 22.01
N TYR A 3 -3.28 4.12 20.94
CA TYR A 3 -4.71 3.80 20.96
C TYR A 3 -4.98 2.54 20.14
N LEU A 4 -5.85 1.65 20.65
CA LEU A 4 -6.35 0.49 19.92
C LEU A 4 -7.65 0.86 19.19
N PRO A 5 -7.73 0.78 17.86
CA PRO A 5 -8.96 1.09 17.13
C PRO A 5 -10.00 0.00 17.35
N LEU A 6 -11.04 0.31 18.13
CA LEU A 6 -12.17 -0.58 18.40
C LEU A 6 -13.47 0.11 17.98
N HIS A 7 -14.42 -0.68 17.50
CA HIS A 7 -15.81 -0.23 17.32
C HIS A 7 -16.62 -0.63 18.55
N LEU A 8 -17.21 0.35 19.22
CA LEU A 8 -18.01 0.16 20.42
C LEU A 8 -19.50 0.08 20.04
N ASP A 9 -20.17 -1.03 20.39
CA ASP A 9 -21.62 -1.14 20.26
C ASP A 9 -22.31 -0.35 21.38
N LEU A 10 -22.99 0.74 21.00
CA LEU A 10 -23.72 1.60 21.91
C LEU A 10 -25.23 1.39 21.87
N LYS A 11 -25.73 0.43 21.09
CA LYS A 11 -27.17 0.21 20.93
C LYS A 11 -27.83 -0.08 22.29
N GLY A 12 -28.66 0.85 22.75
CA GLY A 12 -29.34 0.78 24.05
C GLY A 12 -28.46 0.98 25.28
N ARG A 13 -27.16 1.27 25.12
CA ARG A 13 -26.22 1.49 26.24
C ARG A 13 -26.33 2.92 26.76
N HIS A 14 -26.13 3.09 28.07
CA HIS A 14 -26.26 4.39 28.71
C HIS A 14 -24.96 5.20 28.64
N VAL A 15 -25.05 6.44 28.14
CA VAL A 15 -23.92 7.36 27.93
C VAL A 15 -24.22 8.69 28.62
N LEU A 16 -23.24 9.25 29.32
CA LEU A 16 -23.35 10.57 29.93
C LEU A 16 -22.70 11.62 29.01
N VAL A 17 -23.36 12.76 28.81
CA VAL A 17 -22.79 13.94 28.17
C VAL A 17 -22.84 15.10 29.16
N VAL A 18 -21.69 15.69 29.46
CA VAL A 18 -21.56 16.84 30.36
C VAL A 18 -21.30 18.07 29.50
N GLY A 19 -22.25 19.01 29.48
CA GLY A 19 -22.22 20.22 28.66
C GLY A 19 -23.47 20.39 27.78
N GLY A 20 -23.93 21.63 27.64
CA GLY A 20 -25.19 21.98 26.97
C GLY A 20 -25.06 22.89 25.74
N GLY A 21 -23.83 23.09 25.24
CA GLY A 21 -23.53 23.96 24.09
C GLY A 21 -23.41 23.21 22.75
N GLU A 22 -22.88 23.92 21.74
CA GLU A 22 -22.69 23.36 20.40
C GLU A 22 -21.71 22.18 20.35
N ILE A 23 -20.67 22.21 21.19
CA ILE A 23 -19.68 21.13 21.27
C ILE A 23 -20.36 19.81 21.67
N ALA A 24 -21.23 19.87 22.68
CA ALA A 24 -22.02 18.73 23.13
C ALA A 24 -22.98 18.25 22.04
N LEU A 25 -23.65 19.16 21.32
CA LEU A 25 -24.57 18.82 20.22
C LEU A 25 -23.90 17.95 19.15
N ARG A 26 -22.69 18.32 18.71
CA ARG A 26 -21.94 17.53 17.71
C ARG A 26 -21.66 16.09 18.17
N LYS A 27 -21.37 15.90 19.47
CA LYS A 27 -21.12 14.57 20.06
C LYS A 27 -22.39 13.78 20.25
N VAL A 28 -23.45 14.43 20.72
CA VAL A 28 -24.79 13.85 20.89
C VAL A 28 -25.31 13.26 19.58
N THR A 29 -25.23 14.01 18.46
CA THR A 29 -25.71 13.51 17.17
C THR A 29 -25.05 12.20 16.76
N LEU A 30 -23.74 12.05 16.99
CA LEU A 30 -23.01 10.82 16.67
C LEU A 30 -23.41 9.66 17.60
N LEU A 31 -23.54 9.92 18.89
CA LEU A 31 -23.96 8.93 19.89
C LEU A 31 -25.38 8.41 19.63
N LEU A 32 -26.30 9.29 19.21
CA LEU A 32 -27.66 8.91 18.82
C LEU A 32 -27.68 8.02 17.57
N LYS A 33 -26.87 8.34 16.55
CA LYS A 33 -26.72 7.48 15.36
C LYS A 33 -26.23 6.07 15.72
N ALA A 34 -25.39 5.96 16.76
CA ALA A 34 -24.94 4.68 17.30
C ALA A 34 -25.97 3.98 18.22
N GLY A 35 -27.14 4.58 18.45
CA GLY A 35 -28.23 4.02 19.25
C GLY A 35 -28.05 4.15 20.76
N ALA A 36 -27.21 5.07 21.24
CA ALA A 36 -26.96 5.29 22.66
C ALA A 36 -28.19 5.87 23.39
N ARG A 37 -28.38 5.47 24.65
CA ARG A 37 -29.29 6.13 25.60
C ARG A 37 -28.53 7.23 26.34
N ILE A 38 -28.75 8.46 25.91
CA ILE A 38 -28.02 9.62 26.43
C ILE A 38 -28.73 10.17 27.69
N THR A 39 -27.93 10.42 28.73
CA THR A 39 -28.24 11.36 29.81
C THR A 39 -27.35 12.59 29.58
N LEU A 40 -27.93 13.79 29.47
CA LEU A 40 -27.18 15.03 29.33
C LEU A 40 -27.33 15.88 30.58
N VAL A 41 -26.22 16.38 31.12
CA VAL A 41 -26.20 17.28 32.28
C VAL A 41 -25.46 18.57 31.94
N ALA A 42 -26.12 19.71 32.20
CA ALA A 42 -25.50 21.03 32.12
C ALA A 42 -26.36 22.07 32.86
N PRO A 43 -25.76 23.14 33.43
CA PRO A 43 -26.53 24.22 34.06
C PRO A 43 -27.50 24.88 33.07
N GLU A 44 -27.05 25.05 31.83
CA GLU A 44 -27.85 25.57 30.72
C GLU A 44 -27.78 24.61 29.53
N ILE A 45 -28.93 24.30 28.94
CA ILE A 45 -29.06 23.38 27.80
C ILE A 45 -29.66 24.15 26.63
N SER A 46 -28.94 24.20 25.51
CA SER A 46 -29.39 24.84 24.28
C SER A 46 -30.68 24.23 23.72
N GLY A 47 -31.46 25.06 23.01
CA GLY A 47 -32.73 24.61 22.39
C GLY A 47 -32.54 23.45 21.41
N ALA A 48 -31.46 23.46 20.61
CA ALA A 48 -31.14 22.40 19.66
C ALA A 48 -30.91 21.04 20.35
N LEU A 49 -30.26 21.03 21.52
CA LEU A 49 -30.09 19.81 22.31
C LEU A 49 -31.42 19.31 22.88
N LYS A 50 -32.25 20.21 23.43
CA LYS A 50 -33.59 19.83 23.94
C LYS A 50 -34.45 19.20 22.85
N GLU A 51 -34.36 19.72 21.64
CA GLU A 51 -35.07 19.17 20.48
C GLU A 51 -34.50 17.83 20.01
N THR A 52 -33.17 17.69 20.01
CA THR A 52 -32.50 16.46 19.57
C THR A 52 -32.68 15.31 20.56
N LEU A 53 -32.83 15.61 21.84
CA LEU A 53 -32.88 14.66 22.96
C LEU A 53 -34.27 14.54 23.59
N ARG A 54 -35.36 14.71 22.82
CA ARG A 54 -36.74 14.68 23.35
C ARG A 54 -37.07 13.40 24.14
N ASP A 55 -36.56 12.25 23.69
CA ASP A 55 -36.81 10.94 24.30
C ASP A 55 -35.68 10.49 25.25
N HIS A 56 -34.83 11.44 25.67
CA HIS A 56 -33.64 11.20 26.48
C HIS A 56 -33.67 12.02 27.77
N GLU A 57 -32.79 11.66 28.70
CA GLU A 57 -32.74 12.30 30.01
C GLU A 57 -31.93 13.60 29.94
N LEU A 58 -32.57 14.72 30.31
CA LEU A 58 -31.96 16.05 30.33
C LEU A 58 -31.98 16.61 31.75
N LEU A 59 -30.81 16.89 32.29
CA LEU A 59 -30.61 17.38 33.65
C LEU A 59 -30.05 18.80 33.61
N SER A 60 -30.89 19.78 33.94
CA SER A 60 -30.47 21.18 34.11
C SER A 60 -29.78 21.36 35.46
N ALA A 61 -28.56 20.84 35.61
CA ALA A 61 -27.81 20.80 36.86
C ALA A 61 -26.29 20.84 36.61
N THR A 62 -25.52 21.01 37.69
CA THR A 62 -24.06 20.81 37.68
C THR A 62 -23.72 19.32 37.65
N TYR A 63 -22.52 18.99 37.17
CA TYR A 63 -22.03 17.61 37.18
C TYR A 63 -21.86 17.08 38.61
N GLU A 64 -22.20 15.81 38.81
CA GLU A 64 -21.93 15.05 40.03
C GLU A 64 -21.44 13.64 39.67
N SER A 65 -20.50 13.10 40.45
CA SER A 65 -19.88 11.79 40.19
C SER A 65 -20.87 10.62 40.13
N SER A 66 -21.99 10.71 40.86
CA SER A 66 -23.08 9.72 40.88
C SER A 66 -23.73 9.52 39.49
N LEU A 67 -23.69 10.54 38.63
CA LEU A 67 -24.26 10.48 37.27
C LEU A 67 -23.50 9.51 36.35
N LEU A 68 -22.28 9.12 36.71
CA LEU A 68 -21.50 8.11 36.02
C LEU A 68 -21.98 6.68 36.29
N ASP A 69 -22.84 6.47 37.30
CA ASP A 69 -23.28 5.13 37.66
C ASP A 69 -24.09 4.50 36.51
N ASN A 70 -23.76 3.24 36.21
CA ASN A 70 -24.32 2.47 35.09
C ASN A 70 -24.06 3.08 33.69
N LYS A 71 -23.09 3.97 33.55
CA LYS A 71 -22.69 4.51 32.24
C LYS A 71 -21.48 3.75 31.70
N VAL A 72 -21.42 3.61 30.38
CA VAL A 72 -20.30 2.92 29.70
C VAL A 72 -19.32 3.87 29.05
N LEU A 73 -19.77 5.10 28.81
CA LEU A 73 -19.03 6.18 28.17
C LEU A 73 -19.51 7.51 28.77
N VAL A 74 -18.57 8.42 28.99
CA VAL A 74 -18.86 9.82 29.29
C VAL A 74 -18.13 10.73 28.31
N VAL A 75 -18.81 11.79 27.89
CA VAL A 75 -18.24 12.86 27.06
C VAL A 75 -18.31 14.18 27.82
N ALA A 76 -17.15 14.72 28.20
CA ALA A 76 -17.03 16.05 28.78
C ALA A 76 -16.85 17.07 27.66
N ALA A 77 -17.88 17.87 27.42
CA ALA A 77 -18.00 18.84 26.33
C ALA A 77 -18.36 20.23 26.87
N THR A 78 -17.64 20.66 27.92
CA THR A 78 -17.80 21.97 28.55
C THR A 78 -16.62 22.89 28.25
N GLU A 79 -16.83 24.21 28.35
CA GLU A 79 -15.75 25.20 28.32
C GLU A 79 -15.01 25.32 29.67
N ASN A 80 -15.48 24.62 30.72
CA ASN A 80 -14.87 24.66 32.04
C ASN A 80 -13.85 23.52 32.21
N GLU A 81 -12.57 23.85 32.12
CA GLU A 81 -11.48 22.89 32.29
C GLU A 81 -11.51 22.14 33.63
N THR A 82 -11.96 22.80 34.70
CA THR A 82 -12.02 22.18 36.04
C THR A 82 -13.03 21.04 36.06
N VAL A 83 -14.23 21.29 35.52
CA VAL A 83 -15.28 20.26 35.39
C VAL A 83 -14.81 19.14 34.47
N ASN A 84 -14.16 19.47 33.36
CA ASN A 84 -13.64 18.48 32.42
C ASN A 84 -12.59 17.54 33.07
N ARG A 85 -11.70 18.08 33.92
CA ARG A 85 -10.72 17.29 34.70
C ARG A 85 -11.40 16.42 35.76
N GLU A 86 -12.39 16.97 36.46
CA GLU A 86 -13.18 16.23 37.46
C GLU A 86 -13.89 15.03 36.83
N VAL A 87 -14.63 15.24 35.74
CA VAL A 87 -15.30 14.17 34.97
C VAL A 87 -14.31 13.10 34.52
N SER A 88 -13.13 13.49 34.04
CA SER A 88 -12.08 12.57 33.60
C SER A 88 -11.53 11.73 34.76
N GLY A 89 -11.21 12.35 35.89
CA GLY A 89 -10.70 11.66 37.08
C GLY A 89 -11.70 10.64 37.64
N ASP A 90 -12.97 11.05 37.76
CA ASP A 90 -14.04 10.21 38.28
C ASP A 90 -14.35 9.03 37.36
N ALA A 91 -14.44 9.28 36.05
CA ALA A 91 -14.66 8.23 35.06
C ALA A 91 -13.51 7.21 35.03
N THR A 92 -12.27 7.69 35.13
CA THR A 92 -11.08 6.83 35.18
C THR A 92 -11.11 5.95 36.43
N THR A 93 -11.47 6.51 37.58
CA THR A 93 -11.59 5.76 38.84
C THR A 93 -12.65 4.65 38.76
N LYS A 94 -13.75 4.90 38.02
CA LYS A 94 -14.84 3.94 37.80
C LYS A 94 -14.63 3.00 36.61
N ASN A 95 -13.48 3.07 35.91
CA ASN A 95 -13.19 2.34 34.67
C ASN A 95 -14.22 2.59 33.54
N ILE A 96 -14.74 3.81 33.47
CA ILE A 96 -15.65 4.26 32.43
C ILE A 96 -14.84 4.94 31.33
N LEU A 97 -15.16 4.66 30.07
CA LEU A 97 -14.51 5.33 28.94
C LEU A 97 -14.85 6.83 29.00
N VAL A 98 -13.83 7.69 28.89
CA VAL A 98 -14.00 9.14 28.92
C VAL A 98 -13.36 9.77 27.71
N ASN A 99 -14.14 10.65 27.07
CA ASN A 99 -13.64 11.61 26.10
C ASN A 99 -13.85 13.02 26.64
N VAL A 100 -12.77 13.78 26.75
CA VAL A 100 -12.83 15.22 27.00
C VAL A 100 -12.56 15.94 25.69
N VAL A 101 -13.46 16.82 25.29
CA VAL A 101 -13.29 17.56 24.03
C VAL A 101 -12.12 18.54 24.17
N ASP A 102 -11.30 18.60 23.12
CA ASP A 102 -10.10 19.45 23.03
C ASP A 102 -9.00 19.22 24.09
N SER A 103 -9.10 18.15 24.90
CA SER A 103 -8.08 17.74 25.88
C SER A 103 -7.70 16.26 25.76
N PRO A 104 -6.91 15.86 24.73
CA PRO A 104 -6.54 14.47 24.47
C PRO A 104 -5.83 13.77 25.64
N GLU A 105 -5.13 14.52 26.49
CA GLU A 105 -4.43 14.04 27.68
C GLU A 105 -5.37 13.58 28.80
N LEU A 106 -6.62 14.07 28.81
CA LEU A 106 -7.67 13.68 29.76
C LEU A 106 -8.57 12.55 29.22
N CYS A 107 -8.28 12.04 28.02
CA CYS A 107 -9.10 11.03 27.34
C CYS A 107 -8.56 9.62 27.55
N THR A 108 -9.45 8.66 27.85
CA THR A 108 -9.18 7.23 27.69
C THR A 108 -9.65 6.70 26.33
N VAL A 109 -10.56 7.43 25.67
CA VAL A 109 -11.03 7.15 24.30
C VAL A 109 -11.10 8.43 23.47
N THR A 110 -10.85 8.30 22.17
CA THR A 110 -10.91 9.41 21.20
C THR A 110 -11.97 9.14 20.14
N PHE A 111 -12.67 10.18 19.69
CA PHE A 111 -13.54 10.10 18.51
C PHE A 111 -12.71 10.28 17.24
N PRO A 112 -12.63 9.27 16.36
CA PRO A 112 -11.93 9.41 15.08
C PRO A 112 -12.76 10.22 14.07
N ALA A 113 -12.16 10.55 12.94
CA ALA A 113 -12.93 10.86 11.75
C ALA A 113 -13.63 9.58 11.26
N ILE A 114 -14.92 9.66 10.97
CA ILE A 114 -15.75 8.51 10.63
C ILE A 114 -16.29 8.70 9.22
N ILE A 115 -16.13 7.67 8.38
CA ILE A 115 -16.86 7.48 7.13
C ILE A 115 -17.90 6.40 7.40
N ASP A 116 -19.17 6.78 7.36
CA ASP A 116 -20.29 5.88 7.60
C ASP A 116 -20.92 5.44 6.27
N ARG A 117 -20.84 4.14 6.00
CA ARG A 117 -21.50 3.41 4.91
C ARG A 117 -22.15 2.15 5.49
N SER A 118 -22.78 2.30 6.65
CA SER A 118 -23.31 1.21 7.47
C SER A 118 -24.00 0.12 6.63
N PRO A 119 -23.61 -1.16 6.76
CA PRO A 119 -22.83 -1.71 7.87
C PRO A 119 -21.30 -1.56 7.74
N LEU A 120 -20.78 -1.00 6.65
CA LEU A 120 -19.36 -0.72 6.50
C LEU A 120 -19.01 0.64 7.15
N VAL A 121 -18.10 0.63 8.12
CA VAL A 121 -17.64 1.86 8.79
C VAL A 121 -16.13 1.92 8.74
N VAL A 122 -15.59 3.07 8.36
CA VAL A 122 -14.15 3.34 8.37
C VAL A 122 -13.86 4.45 9.37
N SER A 123 -12.87 4.22 10.24
CA SER A 123 -12.39 5.21 11.20
C SER A 123 -10.94 5.61 10.90
N VAL A 124 -10.67 6.92 10.93
CA VAL A 124 -9.34 7.50 10.71
C VAL A 124 -8.95 8.30 11.94
N GLY A 125 -7.80 7.97 12.54
CA GLY A 125 -7.30 8.64 13.75
C GLY A 125 -5.80 8.93 13.66
N SER A 126 -5.39 10.08 14.20
CA SER A 126 -3.97 10.50 14.32
C SER A 126 -3.53 10.66 15.78
N ALA A 127 -4.25 10.05 16.73
CA ALA A 127 -4.02 10.20 18.18
C ALA A 127 -4.01 11.67 18.65
N GLY A 128 -4.74 12.55 17.94
CA GLY A 128 -4.79 13.99 18.19
C GLY A 128 -3.65 14.80 17.58
N GLY A 129 -2.62 14.17 17.00
CA GLY A 129 -1.41 14.86 16.53
C GLY A 129 -1.56 15.62 15.21
N ALA A 130 -2.55 15.28 14.37
CA ALA A 130 -2.73 15.94 13.07
C ALA A 130 -4.21 15.93 12.59
N PRO A 131 -5.09 16.78 13.16
CA PRO A 131 -6.50 16.84 12.77
C PRO A 131 -6.74 17.14 11.29
N VAL A 132 -5.92 18.02 10.69
CA VAL A 132 -6.01 18.39 9.27
C VAL A 132 -5.69 17.21 8.37
N LEU A 133 -4.65 16.44 8.68
CA LEU A 133 -4.30 15.22 7.93
C LEU A 133 -5.41 14.17 8.06
N THR A 134 -5.97 13.99 9.25
CA THR A 134 -7.10 13.09 9.48
C THR A 134 -8.31 13.46 8.63
N ARG A 135 -8.61 14.76 8.49
CA ARG A 135 -9.68 15.24 7.61
C ARG A 135 -9.38 14.97 6.13
N TYR A 136 -8.16 15.27 5.68
CA TYR A 136 -7.74 15.02 4.29
C TYR A 136 -7.86 13.53 3.92
N VAL A 137 -7.33 12.63 4.75
CA VAL A 137 -7.43 11.18 4.51
C VAL A 137 -8.89 10.71 4.51
N ARG A 138 -9.72 11.22 5.42
CA ARG A 138 -11.16 10.93 5.42
C ARG A 138 -11.82 11.30 4.09
N GLU A 139 -11.54 12.51 3.59
CA GLU A 139 -12.10 12.99 2.31
C GLU A 139 -11.65 12.14 1.12
N GLN A 140 -10.38 11.70 1.09
CA GLN A 140 -9.90 10.78 0.05
C GLN A 140 -10.62 9.42 0.10
N ILE A 141 -10.85 8.88 1.30
CA ILE A 141 -11.58 7.61 1.47
C ILE A 141 -13.05 7.76 1.08
N GLU A 142 -13.69 8.89 1.40
CA GLU A 142 -15.08 9.17 1.01
C GLU A 142 -15.27 9.17 -0.52
N LEU A 143 -14.29 9.66 -1.27
CA LEU A 143 -14.30 9.63 -2.74
C LEU A 143 -14.19 8.20 -3.31
N LEU A 144 -13.49 7.31 -2.61
CA LEU A 144 -13.28 5.92 -3.03
C LEU A 144 -14.43 4.99 -2.61
N LEU A 145 -15.23 5.38 -1.60
CA LEU A 145 -16.32 4.57 -1.03
C LEU A 145 -17.69 5.11 -1.47
N PRO A 146 -18.25 4.64 -2.59
CA PRO A 146 -19.56 5.08 -3.06
C PRO A 146 -20.64 4.73 -2.03
N GLU A 147 -21.71 5.52 -1.95
CA GLU A 147 -22.84 5.24 -1.04
C GLU A 147 -23.43 3.83 -1.26
N ARG A 148 -23.40 3.37 -2.52
CA ARG A 148 -23.92 2.08 -2.97
C ARG A 148 -23.19 0.86 -2.38
N ILE A 149 -22.03 1.06 -1.76
CA ILE A 149 -21.30 -0.03 -1.10
C ILE A 149 -22.10 -0.63 0.07
N THR A 150 -23.03 0.15 0.63
CA THR A 150 -23.99 -0.28 1.65
C THR A 150 -24.84 -1.47 1.17
N GLN A 151 -25.31 -1.42 -0.07
CA GLN A 151 -26.15 -2.44 -0.69
C GLN A 151 -25.34 -3.71 -0.92
N LEU A 152 -24.11 -3.59 -1.40
CA LEU A 152 -23.17 -4.71 -1.54
C LEU A 152 -22.89 -5.38 -0.20
N ALA A 153 -22.59 -4.60 0.84
CA ALA A 153 -22.34 -5.14 2.18
C ALA A 153 -23.58 -5.87 2.75
N GLY A 154 -24.77 -5.29 2.56
CA GLY A 154 -26.03 -5.92 2.93
C GLY A 154 -26.32 -7.20 2.14
N PHE A 155 -26.01 -7.23 0.85
CA PHE A 155 -26.12 -8.41 0.00
C PHE A 155 -25.23 -9.55 0.50
N LEU A 156 -23.94 -9.28 0.71
CA LEU A 156 -22.98 -10.26 1.20
C LEU A 156 -23.35 -10.79 2.60
N ALA A 157 -23.89 -9.94 3.47
CA ALA A 157 -24.38 -10.36 4.78
C ALA A 157 -25.56 -11.33 4.67
N LYS A 158 -26.51 -11.08 3.76
CA LYS A 158 -27.68 -11.94 3.53
C LYS A 158 -27.33 -13.28 2.87
N THR A 159 -26.32 -13.30 2.01
CA THR A 159 -25.90 -14.52 1.29
C THR A 159 -24.86 -15.35 2.05
N ARG A 160 -24.35 -14.86 3.18
CA ARG A 160 -23.30 -15.50 3.98
C ARG A 160 -23.62 -16.94 4.38
N ASP A 161 -24.83 -17.21 4.86
CA ASP A 161 -25.20 -18.54 5.35
C ASP A 161 -25.32 -19.52 4.17
N LYS A 162 -25.97 -19.10 3.06
CA LYS A 162 -26.01 -19.88 1.80
C LYS A 162 -24.60 -20.22 1.29
N LEU A 163 -23.68 -19.25 1.29
CA LEU A 163 -22.28 -19.46 0.89
C LEU A 163 -21.55 -20.43 1.82
N LYS A 164 -21.85 -20.40 3.12
CA LYS A 164 -21.24 -21.30 4.11
C LYS A 164 -21.70 -22.75 3.91
N ASP A 165 -22.96 -22.94 3.56
CA ASP A 165 -23.52 -24.27 3.27
C ASP A 165 -22.97 -24.85 1.96
N LEU A 166 -22.83 -24.02 0.92
CA LEU A 166 -22.30 -24.43 -0.38
C LEU A 166 -20.77 -24.64 -0.38
N LEU A 167 -20.04 -23.76 0.33
CA LEU A 167 -18.58 -23.78 0.46
C LEU A 167 -18.21 -23.81 1.95
N PRO A 168 -18.15 -25.01 2.57
CA PRO A 168 -17.79 -25.16 3.98
C PRO A 168 -16.38 -24.67 4.28
N ASP A 169 -15.45 -24.96 3.35
CA ASP A 169 -14.06 -24.53 3.40
C ASP A 169 -13.93 -23.00 3.40
N ILE A 170 -13.19 -22.47 4.37
CA ILE A 170 -13.11 -21.03 4.62
C ILE A 170 -12.36 -20.30 3.50
N ASP A 171 -11.31 -20.91 2.95
CA ASP A 171 -10.46 -20.29 1.94
C ASP A 171 -11.13 -20.28 0.57
N ARG A 172 -11.84 -21.36 0.21
CA ARG A 172 -12.68 -21.38 -0.99
C ARG A 172 -13.81 -20.36 -0.92
N ARG A 173 -14.49 -20.25 0.22
CA ARG A 173 -15.57 -19.25 0.40
C ARG A 173 -15.04 -17.82 0.31
N ARG A 174 -13.87 -17.55 0.91
CA ARG A 174 -13.18 -16.27 0.78
C ARG A 174 -12.86 -15.96 -0.69
N ARG A 175 -12.24 -16.92 -1.41
CA ARG A 175 -11.91 -16.78 -2.83
C ARG A 175 -13.14 -16.47 -3.68
N GLN A 176 -14.22 -17.23 -3.54
CA GLN A 176 -15.47 -16.98 -4.26
C GLN A 176 -15.99 -15.56 -4.04
N THR A 177 -15.94 -15.08 -2.80
CA THR A 177 -16.39 -13.72 -2.46
C THR A 177 -15.47 -12.65 -3.07
N GLU A 178 -14.15 -12.84 -2.99
CA GLU A 178 -13.16 -11.93 -3.57
C GLU A 178 -13.23 -11.87 -5.10
N ASP A 179 -13.46 -13.02 -5.75
CA ASP A 179 -13.59 -13.12 -7.20
C ASP A 179 -14.90 -12.47 -7.66
N PHE A 180 -16.00 -12.71 -6.93
CA PHE A 180 -17.28 -12.03 -7.13
C PHE A 180 -17.13 -10.50 -7.14
N LEU A 181 -16.36 -9.93 -6.19
CA LEU A 181 -16.12 -8.49 -6.10
C LEU A 181 -15.46 -7.89 -7.36
N ALA A 182 -14.82 -8.72 -8.19
CA ALA A 182 -14.19 -8.31 -9.45
C ALA A 182 -15.08 -8.55 -10.68
N THR A 183 -16.32 -9.00 -10.50
CA THR A 183 -17.28 -9.25 -11.58
C THR A 183 -18.35 -8.16 -11.67
N PRO A 184 -19.10 -8.08 -12.79
CA PRO A 184 -20.30 -7.24 -12.87
C PRO A 184 -21.35 -7.53 -11.79
N GLY A 185 -21.32 -8.72 -11.17
CA GLY A 185 -22.18 -9.08 -10.05
C GLY A 185 -22.01 -8.16 -8.83
N ALA A 186 -20.82 -7.62 -8.59
CA ALA A 186 -20.58 -6.66 -7.51
C ALA A 186 -21.32 -5.34 -7.73
N GLU A 187 -21.30 -4.84 -8.98
CA GLU A 187 -22.06 -3.64 -9.36
C GLU A 187 -23.57 -3.90 -9.33
N ALA A 188 -24.01 -5.10 -9.73
CA ALA A 188 -25.40 -5.53 -9.60
C ALA A 188 -25.85 -5.54 -8.13
N ALA A 189 -25.01 -6.03 -7.21
CA ALA A 189 -25.30 -5.98 -5.78
C ALA A 189 -25.38 -4.52 -5.27
N MET A 190 -24.48 -3.65 -5.72
CA MET A 190 -24.49 -2.22 -5.40
C MET A 190 -25.74 -1.50 -5.93
N SER A 191 -26.28 -1.91 -7.08
CA SER A 191 -27.50 -1.36 -7.67
C SER A 191 -28.79 -1.96 -7.11
N GLY A 192 -28.69 -3.01 -6.30
CA GLY A 192 -29.83 -3.71 -5.69
C GLY A 192 -30.41 -4.85 -6.55
N ASP A 193 -29.79 -5.18 -7.68
CA ASP A 193 -30.14 -6.36 -8.49
C ASP A 193 -29.57 -7.63 -7.84
N SER A 194 -30.31 -8.16 -6.86
CA SER A 194 -29.91 -9.36 -6.14
C SER A 194 -29.88 -10.61 -7.01
N VAL A 195 -30.70 -10.69 -8.07
CA VAL A 195 -30.79 -11.90 -8.89
C VAL A 195 -29.52 -12.07 -9.71
N THR A 196 -29.09 -11.00 -10.39
CA THR A 196 -27.85 -10.99 -11.14
C THR A 196 -26.65 -11.13 -10.21
N ALA A 197 -26.66 -10.45 -9.05
CA ALA A 197 -25.60 -10.61 -8.07
C ALA A 197 -25.47 -12.06 -7.57
N GLU A 198 -26.58 -12.72 -7.25
CA GLU A 198 -26.58 -14.14 -6.84
C GLU A 198 -26.07 -15.05 -7.96
N SER A 199 -26.44 -14.79 -9.23
CA SER A 199 -25.96 -15.62 -10.35
C SER A 199 -24.44 -15.58 -10.48
N TYR A 200 -23.81 -14.42 -10.29
CA TYR A 200 -22.34 -14.32 -10.30
C TYR A 200 -21.70 -14.88 -9.03
N LEU A 201 -22.31 -14.67 -7.86
CA LEU A 201 -21.74 -15.11 -6.58
C LEU A 201 -21.79 -16.63 -6.41
N PHE A 202 -22.85 -17.28 -6.91
CA PHE A 202 -23.06 -18.72 -6.81
C PHE A 202 -22.78 -19.48 -8.12
N ASP A 203 -22.19 -18.82 -9.11
CA ASP A 203 -21.68 -19.50 -10.31
C ASP A 203 -20.56 -20.46 -9.89
N THR A 204 -20.93 -21.73 -9.73
CA THR A 204 -20.04 -22.84 -9.39
C THR A 204 -19.48 -23.54 -10.62
N GLU A 205 -19.93 -23.17 -11.83
CA GLU A 205 -19.44 -23.74 -13.09
C GLU A 205 -18.11 -23.12 -13.53
N LYS A 206 -17.67 -22.02 -12.90
CA LYS A 206 -16.25 -21.65 -12.88
C LYS A 206 -15.46 -22.67 -12.06
N THR A 207 -15.22 -23.82 -12.67
CA THR A 207 -14.08 -24.69 -12.38
C THR A 207 -12.79 -23.97 -12.79
N VAL A 208 -12.45 -22.89 -12.08
CA VAL A 208 -11.06 -22.44 -12.04
C VAL A 208 -10.37 -23.31 -10.99
N THR A 209 -10.21 -24.59 -11.34
CA THR A 209 -9.43 -25.55 -10.54
C THR A 209 -7.93 -25.26 -10.63
N SER A 210 -7.47 -24.53 -11.64
CA SER A 210 -6.12 -23.99 -11.71
C SER A 210 -6.07 -22.60 -11.09
N GLY A 211 -5.16 -22.40 -10.14
CA GLY A 211 -4.76 -21.09 -9.68
C GLY A 211 -4.15 -20.25 -10.80
N GLU A 212 -3.78 -19.02 -10.49
CA GLU A 212 -3.23 -18.07 -11.46
C GLU A 212 -1.91 -17.47 -10.97
N VAL A 213 -1.11 -17.01 -11.92
CA VAL A 213 0.19 -16.39 -11.65
C VAL A 213 0.18 -14.90 -11.98
N TYR A 214 0.60 -14.07 -11.04
CA TYR A 214 0.82 -12.64 -11.23
C TYR A 214 2.31 -12.36 -11.38
N LEU A 215 2.75 -11.93 -12.56
CA LEU A 215 4.10 -11.47 -12.82
C LEU A 215 4.15 -9.95 -12.63
N VAL A 216 4.66 -9.49 -11.49
CA VAL A 216 4.48 -8.08 -11.07
C VAL A 216 5.83 -7.39 -10.88
N GLY A 217 5.96 -6.21 -11.51
CA GLY A 217 7.08 -5.30 -11.28
C GLY A 217 6.95 -4.56 -9.95
N ALA A 218 7.95 -4.73 -9.09
CA ALA A 218 8.04 -4.12 -7.77
C ALA A 218 8.55 -2.67 -7.80
N GLY A 219 9.03 -2.20 -8.95
CA GLY A 219 9.78 -0.95 -9.00
C GLY A 219 11.21 -1.09 -8.47
N PRO A 220 12.00 -0.01 -8.48
CA PRO A 220 13.43 -0.04 -8.14
C PRO A 220 13.74 -0.08 -6.64
N GLY A 221 12.75 0.13 -5.78
CA GLY A 221 12.90 -0.04 -4.33
C GLY A 221 11.93 0.78 -3.49
N ASP A 222 11.58 1.99 -3.92
CA ASP A 222 10.57 2.80 -3.22
C ASP A 222 9.17 2.16 -3.34
N PRO A 223 8.49 1.83 -2.22
CA PRO A 223 7.14 1.28 -2.26
C PRO A 223 6.10 2.21 -2.88
N ASP A 224 6.34 3.52 -2.93
CA ASP A 224 5.39 4.47 -3.51
C ASP A 224 5.52 4.55 -5.05
N LEU A 225 6.52 3.87 -5.63
CA LEU A 225 6.65 3.64 -7.08
C LEU A 225 5.95 2.35 -7.53
N LEU A 226 5.28 1.62 -6.62
CA LEU A 226 4.39 0.53 -7.00
C LEU A 226 3.21 1.07 -7.79
N THR A 227 2.84 0.37 -8.86
CA THR A 227 1.59 0.68 -9.55
C THR A 227 0.39 0.28 -8.69
N LEU A 228 -0.74 0.96 -8.84
CA LEU A 228 -1.97 0.61 -8.13
C LEU A 228 -2.37 -0.85 -8.40
N ARG A 229 -2.17 -1.34 -9.64
CA ARG A 229 -2.44 -2.73 -10.00
C ARG A 229 -1.50 -3.71 -9.31
N ALA A 230 -0.21 -3.38 -9.19
CA ALA A 230 0.74 -4.20 -8.44
C ALA A 230 0.30 -4.36 -6.98
N LEU A 231 -0.03 -3.25 -6.31
CA LEU A 231 -0.50 -3.26 -4.93
C LEU A 231 -1.78 -4.08 -4.75
N GLN A 232 -2.75 -3.96 -5.67
CA GLN A 232 -3.97 -4.77 -5.65
C GLN A 232 -3.68 -6.28 -5.72
N LEU A 233 -2.81 -6.71 -6.62
CA LEU A 233 -2.47 -8.13 -6.76
C LEU A 233 -1.62 -8.64 -5.59
N MET A 234 -0.74 -7.80 -5.04
CA MET A 234 0.02 -8.08 -3.81
C MET A 234 -0.88 -8.36 -2.60
N GLN A 235 -2.07 -7.75 -2.54
CA GLN A 235 -3.06 -7.98 -1.49
C GLN A 235 -3.93 -9.23 -1.74
N LYS A 236 -3.97 -9.75 -2.97
CA LYS A 236 -4.73 -10.96 -3.33
C LYS A 236 -3.92 -12.25 -3.25
N ALA A 237 -2.61 -12.15 -3.44
CA ALA A 237 -1.70 -13.28 -3.50
C ALA A 237 -1.74 -14.16 -2.23
N GLU A 238 -1.69 -15.46 -2.43
CA GLU A 238 -1.59 -16.47 -1.36
C GLU A 238 -0.14 -16.91 -1.15
N VAL A 239 0.64 -16.97 -2.23
CA VAL A 239 2.08 -17.26 -2.20
C VAL A 239 2.82 -16.19 -2.96
N VAL A 240 3.92 -15.69 -2.41
CA VAL A 240 4.77 -14.68 -3.03
C VAL A 240 6.17 -15.22 -3.24
N LEU A 241 6.56 -15.36 -4.51
CA LEU A 241 7.91 -15.66 -4.95
C LEU A 241 8.66 -14.36 -5.25
N TYR A 242 9.68 -14.05 -4.46
CA TYR A 242 10.45 -12.81 -4.60
C TYR A 242 11.96 -13.06 -4.59
N ASP A 243 12.72 -12.10 -5.13
CA ASP A 243 14.17 -12.17 -5.20
C ASP A 243 14.84 -10.99 -4.47
N ASN A 244 16.17 -10.97 -4.48
CA ASN A 244 16.98 -10.02 -3.72
C ASN A 244 16.87 -8.57 -4.20
N LEU A 245 16.25 -8.32 -5.36
CA LEU A 245 16.07 -6.96 -5.89
C LEU A 245 14.78 -6.30 -5.39
N VAL A 246 13.88 -7.06 -4.76
CA VAL A 246 12.67 -6.50 -4.13
C VAL A 246 13.01 -5.98 -2.74
N SER A 247 12.72 -4.70 -2.48
CA SER A 247 13.05 -4.07 -1.21
C SER A 247 12.16 -4.60 -0.06
N PRO A 248 12.66 -4.66 1.19
CA PRO A 248 11.82 -5.03 2.34
C PRO A 248 10.58 -4.15 2.49
N ARG A 249 10.70 -2.84 2.22
CA ARG A 249 9.59 -1.88 2.32
C ARG A 249 8.48 -2.15 1.28
N VAL A 250 8.83 -2.73 0.14
CA VAL A 250 7.85 -3.22 -0.85
C VAL A 250 7.20 -4.52 -0.35
N LEU A 251 7.98 -5.44 0.22
CA LEU A 251 7.45 -6.70 0.77
C LEU A 251 6.47 -6.45 1.92
N ASP A 252 6.66 -5.39 2.72
CA ASP A 252 5.72 -4.97 3.77
C ASP A 252 4.32 -4.60 3.23
N ARG A 253 4.19 -4.36 1.92
CA ARG A 253 2.91 -4.09 1.23
C ARG A 253 2.21 -5.35 0.75
N VAL A 254 2.78 -6.53 0.96
CA VAL A 254 2.13 -7.81 0.66
C VAL A 254 1.08 -8.13 1.73
N ARG A 255 0.06 -8.92 1.35
CA ARG A 255 -0.93 -9.49 2.27
C ARG A 255 -0.23 -10.19 3.46
N ARG A 256 -0.64 -9.90 4.70
CA ARG A 256 0.07 -10.38 5.93
C ARG A 256 0.10 -11.90 6.11
N ASP A 257 -0.90 -12.58 5.60
CA ASP A 257 -1.11 -14.04 5.66
C ASP A 257 -0.69 -14.75 4.36
N ALA A 258 0.08 -14.09 3.48
CA ALA A 258 0.66 -14.74 2.32
C ALA A 258 1.92 -15.54 2.70
N GLU A 259 2.09 -16.72 2.11
CA GLU A 259 3.30 -17.51 2.20
C GLU A 259 4.42 -16.83 1.40
N MET A 260 5.55 -16.53 2.05
CA MET A 260 6.66 -15.81 1.43
C MET A 260 7.81 -16.78 1.10
N GLU A 261 8.12 -16.95 -0.18
CA GLU A 261 9.19 -17.84 -0.65
C GLU A 261 10.26 -17.06 -1.42
N PHE A 262 11.49 -17.11 -0.91
CA PHE A 262 12.62 -16.42 -1.52
C PHE A 262 13.27 -17.29 -2.60
N VAL A 263 13.33 -16.78 -3.82
CA VAL A 263 13.86 -17.50 -5.01
C VAL A 263 15.13 -16.86 -5.58
N GLY A 264 15.75 -15.93 -4.85
CA GLY A 264 16.95 -15.20 -5.30
C GLY A 264 18.28 -15.93 -5.04
N LYS A 265 19.36 -15.42 -5.64
CA LYS A 265 20.74 -15.85 -5.35
C LYS A 265 21.25 -15.12 -4.11
N ARG A 266 21.44 -15.83 -2.99
CA ARG A 266 22.11 -15.30 -1.80
C ARG A 266 23.48 -15.97 -1.65
N SER A 267 24.54 -15.19 -1.41
CA SER A 267 25.86 -15.75 -1.10
C SER A 267 25.74 -16.75 0.06
N GLY A 268 26.19 -17.99 -0.17
CA GLY A 268 26.17 -19.07 0.83
C GLY A 268 25.01 -20.09 0.73
N TYR A 269 24.03 -19.90 -0.17
CA TYR A 269 22.92 -20.84 -0.37
C TYR A 269 22.96 -21.50 -1.75
N LYS A 270 22.41 -22.72 -1.87
CA LYS A 270 22.19 -23.40 -3.16
C LYS A 270 21.27 -22.51 -4.01
N SER A 271 21.81 -21.93 -5.08
CA SER A 271 21.03 -21.12 -6.02
C SER A 271 19.89 -21.94 -6.61
N THR A 272 18.64 -21.46 -6.47
CA THR A 272 17.51 -21.98 -7.24
C THR A 272 17.77 -21.67 -8.72
N SER A 273 17.70 -22.67 -9.59
CA SER A 273 17.87 -22.43 -11.03
C SER A 273 16.63 -21.72 -11.57
N GLN A 274 16.73 -21.09 -12.75
CA GLN A 274 15.54 -20.47 -13.35
C GLN A 274 14.47 -21.51 -13.67
N GLU A 275 14.89 -22.71 -14.07
CA GLU A 275 13.99 -23.81 -14.37
C GLU A 275 13.20 -24.23 -13.12
N ASP A 276 13.87 -24.33 -11.97
CA ASP A 276 13.20 -24.62 -10.69
C ASP A 276 12.18 -23.54 -10.31
N ILE A 277 12.48 -22.25 -10.55
CA ILE A 277 11.52 -21.15 -10.31
C ILE A 277 10.30 -21.30 -11.23
N ASN A 278 10.53 -21.59 -12.51
CA ASN A 278 9.48 -21.75 -13.49
C ASN A 278 8.57 -22.95 -13.15
N ASP A 279 9.16 -24.09 -12.77
CA ASP A 279 8.43 -25.28 -12.35
C ASP A 279 7.66 -25.05 -11.05
N LEU A 280 8.23 -24.30 -10.10
CA LEU A 280 7.57 -23.91 -8.86
C LEU A 280 6.32 -23.06 -9.13
N LEU A 281 6.41 -22.07 -10.03
CA LEU A 281 5.26 -21.25 -10.43
C LEU A 281 4.12 -22.10 -10.99
N VAL A 282 4.43 -23.01 -11.91
CA VAL A 282 3.44 -23.93 -12.51
C VAL A 282 2.84 -24.84 -11.45
N ARG A 283 3.65 -25.44 -10.58
CA ARG A 283 3.19 -26.34 -9.53
C ARG A 283 2.22 -25.65 -8.58
N LEU A 284 2.60 -24.51 -8.02
CA LEU A 284 1.77 -23.76 -7.07
C LEU A 284 0.44 -23.31 -7.70
N ALA A 285 0.46 -22.92 -8.98
CA ALA A 285 -0.76 -22.59 -9.70
C ALA A 285 -1.63 -23.83 -9.96
N LYS A 286 -1.06 -24.99 -10.31
CA LYS A 286 -1.81 -26.26 -10.43
C LYS A 286 -2.44 -26.71 -9.12
N ASP A 287 -1.82 -26.36 -8.00
CA ASP A 287 -2.38 -26.58 -6.65
C ASP A 287 -3.55 -25.63 -6.33
N GLY A 288 -3.97 -24.76 -7.26
CA GLY A 288 -5.10 -23.87 -7.10
C GLY A 288 -4.77 -22.53 -6.43
N LYS A 289 -3.48 -22.21 -6.23
CA LYS A 289 -3.05 -21.00 -5.50
C LYS A 289 -2.92 -19.78 -6.41
N ARG A 290 -3.18 -18.59 -5.87
CA ARG A 290 -2.83 -17.30 -6.50
C ARG A 290 -1.38 -16.93 -6.17
N VAL A 291 -0.51 -17.13 -7.15
CA VAL A 291 0.94 -17.01 -6.98
C VAL A 291 1.42 -15.67 -7.51
N LEU A 292 2.04 -14.86 -6.65
CA LEU A 292 2.68 -13.62 -7.06
C LEU A 292 4.18 -13.86 -7.28
N ARG A 293 4.65 -13.69 -8.51
CA ARG A 293 6.07 -13.52 -8.82
C ARG A 293 6.41 -12.04 -8.80
N LEU A 294 6.94 -11.57 -7.67
CA LEU A 294 7.33 -10.18 -7.46
C LEU A 294 8.79 -9.97 -7.88
N LYS A 295 9.02 -9.09 -8.85
CA LYS A 295 10.32 -8.89 -9.51
C LYS A 295 10.79 -7.46 -9.33
N GLY A 296 12.06 -7.26 -8.95
CA GLY A 296 12.64 -5.92 -8.88
C GLY A 296 12.58 -5.19 -10.24
N GLY A 297 12.21 -3.92 -10.22
CA GLY A 297 12.05 -3.10 -11.43
C GLY A 297 10.82 -3.53 -12.24
N ASP A 298 11.05 -3.85 -13.52
CA ASP A 298 10.02 -4.29 -14.47
C ASP A 298 10.22 -5.77 -14.86
N PRO A 299 9.16 -6.58 -14.99
CA PRO A 299 9.29 -8.01 -15.31
C PRO A 299 10.00 -8.31 -16.64
N PHE A 300 9.89 -7.42 -17.63
CA PHE A 300 10.36 -7.65 -19.00
C PHE A 300 11.63 -6.89 -19.37
N ILE A 301 12.09 -5.96 -18.53
CA ILE A 301 13.38 -5.30 -18.72
C ILE A 301 14.46 -6.02 -17.91
N PHE A 302 15.21 -6.91 -18.57
CA PHE A 302 16.26 -7.74 -17.97
C PHE A 302 15.81 -8.62 -16.78
N GLY A 303 14.51 -8.77 -16.56
CA GLY A 303 13.93 -9.54 -15.47
C GLY A 303 13.73 -11.03 -15.77
N ARG A 304 13.93 -11.47 -17.02
CA ARG A 304 13.63 -12.85 -17.49
C ARG A 304 12.14 -13.24 -17.41
N GLY A 305 11.23 -12.28 -17.31
CA GLY A 305 9.79 -12.57 -17.24
C GLY A 305 9.24 -13.33 -18.44
N GLY A 306 9.85 -13.18 -19.62
CA GLY A 306 9.46 -13.95 -20.81
C GLY A 306 9.69 -15.46 -20.66
N GLU A 307 10.79 -15.88 -20.03
CA GLU A 307 11.08 -17.31 -19.78
C GLU A 307 10.09 -17.90 -18.79
N GLU A 308 9.73 -17.16 -17.74
CA GLU A 308 8.74 -17.55 -16.74
C GLU A 308 7.35 -17.74 -17.40
N ILE A 309 6.93 -16.79 -18.25
CA ILE A 309 5.65 -16.86 -18.96
C ILE A 309 5.58 -18.02 -19.95
N GLN A 310 6.66 -18.29 -20.68
CA GLN A 310 6.68 -19.39 -21.63
C GLN A 310 6.30 -20.71 -20.95
N LYS A 311 6.84 -20.96 -19.76
CA LYS A 311 6.51 -22.16 -18.98
C LYS A 311 5.06 -22.18 -18.49
N LEU A 312 4.50 -21.01 -18.14
CA LEU A 312 3.09 -20.89 -17.75
C LEU A 312 2.15 -21.20 -18.92
N ILE A 313 2.49 -20.74 -20.13
CA ILE A 313 1.76 -21.05 -21.36
C ILE A 313 1.81 -22.55 -21.64
N GLU A 314 3.00 -23.17 -21.61
CA GLU A 314 3.18 -24.62 -21.79
C GLU A 314 2.40 -25.42 -20.75
N GLY A 315 2.28 -24.90 -19.53
CA GLY A 315 1.53 -25.49 -18.44
C GLY A 315 0.01 -25.24 -18.47
N ASN A 316 -0.50 -24.48 -19.45
CA ASN A 316 -1.89 -23.99 -19.51
C ASN A 316 -2.33 -23.27 -18.22
N ILE A 317 -1.45 -22.46 -17.64
CA ILE A 317 -1.70 -21.72 -16.41
C ILE A 317 -2.15 -20.30 -16.73
N PRO A 318 -3.31 -19.84 -16.21
CA PRO A 318 -3.70 -18.44 -16.32
C PRO A 318 -2.67 -17.52 -15.66
N PHE A 319 -2.31 -16.43 -16.34
CA PHE A 319 -1.37 -15.46 -15.78
C PHE A 319 -1.69 -14.03 -16.18
N GLN A 320 -1.18 -13.09 -15.38
CA GLN A 320 -1.28 -11.65 -15.62
C GLN A 320 0.11 -11.03 -15.47
N VAL A 321 0.44 -10.06 -16.32
CA VAL A 321 1.68 -9.29 -16.21
C VAL A 321 1.35 -7.86 -15.84
N VAL A 322 1.98 -7.35 -14.78
CA VAL A 322 1.85 -5.97 -14.36
C VAL A 322 3.21 -5.30 -14.49
N PRO A 323 3.36 -4.28 -15.36
CA PRO A 323 4.61 -3.58 -15.53
C PRO A 323 4.98 -2.82 -14.25
N GLY A 324 6.29 -2.60 -14.08
CA GLY A 324 6.83 -1.82 -12.98
C GLY A 324 7.67 -0.65 -13.48
N ILE A 325 7.95 0.29 -12.58
CA ILE A 325 8.95 1.32 -12.87
C ILE A 325 10.31 0.64 -12.98
N THR A 326 10.91 0.64 -14.17
CA THR A 326 12.23 0.05 -14.36
C THR A 326 13.33 0.86 -13.67
N ALA A 327 14.46 0.22 -13.35
CA ALA A 327 15.55 0.86 -12.61
C ALA A 327 16.09 2.10 -13.32
N ALA A 328 16.17 2.08 -14.66
CA ALA A 328 16.58 3.25 -15.44
C ALA A 328 15.72 4.47 -15.15
N SER A 329 14.39 4.35 -15.26
CA SER A 329 13.48 5.48 -15.05
C SER A 329 13.52 5.99 -13.62
N GLY A 330 13.48 5.09 -12.62
CA GLY A 330 13.47 5.50 -11.21
C GLY A 330 14.80 6.11 -10.77
N CYS A 331 15.93 5.47 -11.09
CA CYS A 331 17.26 5.99 -10.75
C CYS A 331 17.52 7.34 -11.42
N ALA A 332 17.16 7.50 -12.69
CA ALA A 332 17.31 8.74 -13.43
C ALA A 332 16.55 9.89 -12.75
N ALA A 333 15.25 9.69 -12.48
CA ALA A 333 14.41 10.70 -11.86
C ALA A 333 14.93 11.10 -10.46
N TYR A 334 15.25 10.12 -9.61
CA TYR A 334 15.68 10.37 -8.23
C TYR A 334 17.13 10.85 -8.11
N ALA A 335 17.94 10.69 -9.16
CA ALA A 335 19.29 11.25 -9.23
C ALA A 335 19.34 12.63 -9.92
N GLY A 336 18.20 13.14 -10.41
CA GLY A 336 18.13 14.39 -11.17
C GLY A 336 18.81 14.31 -12.54
N ILE A 337 18.88 13.12 -13.14
CA ILE A 337 19.54 12.86 -14.44
C ILE A 337 18.45 12.42 -15.42
N PRO A 338 17.87 13.31 -16.23
CA PRO A 338 16.86 12.91 -17.20
C PRO A 338 17.50 12.00 -18.26
N LEU A 339 16.82 10.93 -18.68
CA LEU A 339 17.39 10.02 -19.68
C LEU A 339 17.46 10.65 -21.07
N THR A 340 16.59 11.64 -21.36
CA THR A 340 16.60 12.43 -22.58
C THR A 340 16.57 13.91 -22.26
N HIS A 341 17.18 14.72 -23.12
CA HIS A 341 17.08 16.17 -23.09
C HIS A 341 17.31 16.68 -24.52
N ARG A 342 16.51 17.65 -24.98
CA ARG A 342 16.47 18.06 -26.40
C ARG A 342 17.85 18.36 -26.99
N GLU A 343 18.72 18.97 -26.19
CA GLU A 343 20.07 19.38 -26.61
C GLU A 343 21.18 18.37 -26.27
N LEU A 344 20.90 17.37 -25.42
CA LEU A 344 21.93 16.46 -24.89
C LEU A 344 21.74 15.00 -25.33
N SER A 345 20.50 14.56 -25.55
CA SER A 345 20.21 13.17 -25.88
C SER A 345 18.86 13.00 -26.56
N GLN A 346 18.87 12.37 -27.74
CA GLN A 346 17.69 12.07 -28.55
C GLN A 346 17.30 10.58 -28.51
N SER A 347 18.16 9.74 -27.94
CA SER A 347 17.95 8.30 -27.82
C SER A 347 18.43 7.78 -26.47
N VAL A 348 17.76 6.72 -26.00
CA VAL A 348 18.13 6.01 -24.77
C VAL A 348 18.29 4.54 -25.09
N ARG A 349 19.41 3.96 -24.66
CA ARG A 349 19.67 2.53 -24.82
C ARG A 349 19.84 1.84 -23.48
N PHE A 350 19.05 0.80 -23.26
CA PHE A 350 19.20 -0.07 -22.08
C PHE A 350 20.01 -1.30 -22.47
N VAL A 351 21.12 -1.52 -21.76
CA VAL A 351 22.09 -2.58 -22.09
C VAL A 351 22.44 -3.37 -20.84
N THR A 352 22.72 -4.67 -20.98
CA THR A 352 23.28 -5.48 -19.90
C THR A 352 24.80 -5.48 -19.97
N GLY A 353 25.45 -5.11 -18.87
CA GLY A 353 26.90 -5.16 -18.70
C GLY A 353 27.42 -6.54 -18.25
N HIS A 354 26.55 -7.56 -18.16
CA HIS A 354 26.94 -8.93 -17.87
C HIS A 354 26.11 -9.92 -18.70
N PRO A 355 26.61 -10.37 -19.86
CA PRO A 355 25.95 -11.41 -20.65
C PRO A 355 26.17 -12.81 -20.06
N LYS A 356 25.35 -13.76 -20.49
CA LYS A 356 25.24 -15.14 -19.99
C LYS A 356 26.58 -15.91 -19.96
N ASP A 357 27.54 -15.52 -20.81
CA ASP A 357 28.85 -16.18 -20.99
C ASP A 357 30.04 -15.43 -20.34
N GLY A 358 29.78 -14.43 -19.49
CA GLY A 358 30.79 -13.78 -18.65
C GLY A 358 31.76 -12.82 -19.38
N LYS A 359 31.75 -12.75 -20.72
CA LYS A 359 32.47 -11.74 -21.52
C LYS A 359 31.52 -10.69 -22.04
N VAL A 360 31.74 -9.41 -21.70
CA VAL A 360 30.97 -8.28 -22.22
C VAL A 360 31.33 -8.06 -23.69
N ASP A 361 30.65 -8.78 -24.59
CA ASP A 361 30.76 -8.63 -26.03
C ASP A 361 29.51 -7.90 -26.54
N LEU A 362 29.64 -6.59 -26.70
CA LEU A 362 28.58 -5.69 -27.12
C LEU A 362 29.03 -4.97 -28.39
N PRO A 363 28.10 -4.51 -29.25
CA PRO A 363 28.45 -3.75 -30.44
C PRO A 363 28.89 -2.32 -30.07
N TRP A 364 30.08 -2.18 -29.49
CA TRP A 364 30.58 -0.92 -28.88
C TRP A 364 30.55 0.27 -29.83
N GLN A 365 30.76 0.03 -31.13
CA GLN A 365 30.69 1.03 -32.19
C GLN A 365 29.30 1.68 -32.32
N GLU A 366 28.24 1.02 -31.86
CA GLU A 366 26.89 1.59 -31.87
C GLU A 366 26.61 2.52 -30.70
N PHE A 367 27.48 2.57 -29.69
CA PHE A 367 27.28 3.34 -28.45
C PHE A 367 28.11 4.64 -28.40
N VAL A 368 28.70 5.05 -29.53
CA VAL A 368 29.63 6.18 -29.59
C VAL A 368 28.96 7.50 -29.94
N HIS A 369 27.67 7.49 -30.31
CA HIS A 369 26.97 8.69 -30.72
C HIS A 369 26.90 9.69 -29.55
N PRO A 370 27.30 10.96 -29.74
CA PRO A 370 27.41 11.92 -28.64
C PRO A 370 26.03 12.24 -28.02
N MET A 371 24.98 12.33 -28.85
CA MET A 371 23.60 12.60 -28.39
C MET A 371 22.81 11.33 -28.01
N GLU A 372 23.47 10.34 -27.40
CA GLU A 372 22.84 9.10 -26.92
C GLU A 372 23.14 8.88 -25.42
N THR A 373 22.09 8.57 -24.66
CA THR A 373 22.21 8.11 -23.27
C THR A 373 22.25 6.58 -23.23
N VAL A 374 23.35 6.02 -22.75
CA VAL A 374 23.49 4.56 -22.61
C VAL A 374 23.42 4.19 -21.14
N VAL A 375 22.50 3.28 -20.81
CA VAL A 375 22.22 2.84 -19.45
C VAL A 375 22.57 1.37 -19.30
N PHE A 376 23.60 1.08 -18.51
CA PHE A 376 24.05 -0.28 -18.24
C PHE A 376 23.45 -0.84 -16.94
N TYR A 377 22.74 -1.94 -17.08
CA TYR A 377 22.29 -2.81 -15.99
C TYR A 377 23.38 -3.84 -15.68
N MET A 378 23.50 -4.26 -14.42
CA MET A 378 24.44 -5.32 -14.01
C MET A 378 25.91 -5.07 -14.43
N GLY A 379 26.30 -3.81 -14.64
CA GLY A 379 27.60 -3.47 -15.23
C GLY A 379 28.73 -3.24 -14.23
N LEU A 380 28.47 -3.17 -12.92
CA LEU A 380 29.48 -2.77 -11.93
C LEU A 380 30.73 -3.66 -11.93
N GLY A 381 30.54 -4.99 -12.01
CA GLY A 381 31.65 -5.94 -12.07
C GLY A 381 32.50 -5.85 -13.34
N GLY A 382 31.94 -5.29 -14.42
CA GLY A 382 32.60 -5.09 -15.72
C GLY A 382 32.92 -3.62 -16.02
N LEU A 383 32.79 -2.71 -15.06
CA LEU A 383 32.84 -1.27 -15.28
C LEU A 383 34.13 -0.81 -15.97
N ALA A 384 35.29 -1.29 -15.51
CA ALA A 384 36.58 -0.92 -16.11
C ALA A 384 36.64 -1.31 -17.60
N THR A 385 36.16 -2.52 -17.94
CA THR A 385 36.07 -2.99 -19.32
C THR A 385 35.09 -2.16 -20.14
N ILE A 386 33.91 -1.84 -19.60
CA ILE A 386 32.90 -1.02 -20.28
C ILE A 386 33.49 0.35 -20.63
N CYS A 387 34.12 1.03 -19.66
CA CYS A 387 34.76 2.33 -19.87
C CYS A 387 35.86 2.24 -20.94
N GLN A 388 36.74 1.24 -20.85
CA GLN A 388 37.83 1.07 -21.82
C GLN A 388 37.31 0.79 -23.23
N GLN A 389 36.29 -0.07 -23.39
CA GLN A 389 35.76 -0.43 -24.70
C GLN A 389 35.00 0.74 -25.36
N LEU A 390 34.26 1.54 -24.59
CA LEU A 390 33.62 2.75 -25.10
C LEU A 390 34.66 3.77 -25.60
N MET A 391 35.75 3.97 -24.84
CA MET A 391 36.85 4.84 -25.27
C MET A 391 37.55 4.31 -26.52
N ASN A 392 37.86 3.01 -26.56
CA ASN A 392 38.47 2.37 -27.73
C ASN A 392 37.57 2.44 -28.98
N ALA A 393 36.25 2.41 -28.80
CA ALA A 393 35.29 2.53 -29.90
C ALA A 393 35.19 3.98 -30.43
N GLY A 394 35.68 4.98 -29.70
CA GLY A 394 35.72 6.37 -30.12
C GLY A 394 34.91 7.35 -29.25
N ARG A 395 34.37 6.92 -28.10
CA ARG A 395 33.71 7.83 -27.17
C ARG A 395 34.75 8.62 -26.35
N GLU A 396 34.55 9.92 -26.18
CA GLU A 396 35.53 10.77 -25.51
C GLU A 396 35.77 10.37 -24.05
N ALA A 397 37.02 10.37 -23.60
CA ALA A 397 37.39 10.03 -22.22
C ALA A 397 36.74 10.94 -21.16
N SER A 398 36.43 12.18 -21.53
CA SER A 398 35.70 13.20 -20.77
C SER A 398 34.20 12.95 -20.69
N THR A 399 33.64 12.00 -21.44
CA THR A 399 32.19 11.73 -21.48
C THR A 399 31.67 11.50 -20.05
N PRO A 400 30.63 12.23 -19.61
CA PRO A 400 30.07 12.09 -18.27
C PRO A 400 29.48 10.71 -18.00
N VAL A 401 29.71 10.21 -16.77
CA VAL A 401 29.18 8.96 -16.26
C VAL A 401 28.62 9.16 -14.86
N ALA A 402 27.45 8.61 -14.59
CA ALA A 402 26.89 8.48 -13.26
C ALA A 402 26.68 7.01 -12.89
N ILE A 403 26.94 6.67 -11.64
CA ILE A 403 26.55 5.40 -11.03
C ILE A 403 25.55 5.69 -9.94
N VAL A 404 24.34 5.16 -10.09
CA VAL A 404 23.29 5.24 -9.07
C VAL A 404 23.21 3.90 -8.37
N SER A 405 23.51 3.87 -7.08
CA SER A 405 23.39 2.71 -6.20
C SER A 405 22.11 2.80 -5.39
N LYS A 406 21.44 1.66 -5.20
CA LYS A 406 20.19 1.54 -4.42
C LYS A 406 19.20 2.66 -4.77
N GLY A 407 19.02 2.91 -6.06
CA GLY A 407 18.20 4.02 -6.55
C GLY A 407 16.78 3.98 -5.97
N THR A 408 16.24 5.16 -5.67
CA THR A 408 14.92 5.39 -5.05
C THR A 408 14.80 4.95 -3.59
N THR A 409 15.80 4.30 -3.00
CA THR A 409 15.76 3.95 -1.57
C THR A 409 16.39 5.06 -0.71
N PRO A 410 16.13 5.08 0.61
CA PRO A 410 16.79 6.01 1.52
C PRO A 410 18.33 5.89 1.52
N GLU A 411 18.87 4.73 1.11
CA GLU A 411 20.30 4.46 0.99
C GLU A 411 20.87 4.80 -0.41
N GLN A 412 20.12 5.53 -1.25
CA GLN A 412 20.56 5.92 -2.58
C GLN A 412 21.90 6.67 -2.51
N GLN A 413 22.83 6.27 -3.39
CA GLN A 413 24.09 7.00 -3.60
C GLN A 413 24.28 7.27 -5.08
N VAL A 414 24.75 8.49 -5.41
CA VAL A 414 25.06 8.90 -6.77
C VAL A 414 26.52 9.29 -6.85
N LEU A 415 27.28 8.59 -7.70
CA LEU A 415 28.67 8.92 -7.99
C LEU A 415 28.76 9.43 -9.43
N LYS A 416 29.26 10.65 -9.62
CA LYS A 416 29.48 11.26 -10.94
C LYS A 416 30.97 11.32 -11.25
N GLY A 417 31.32 11.18 -12.52
CA GLY A 417 32.68 11.24 -13.03
C GLY A 417 32.66 11.19 -14.55
N THR A 418 33.76 10.72 -15.14
CA THR A 418 33.93 10.56 -16.59
C THR A 418 34.29 9.12 -16.93
N LEU A 419 34.27 8.73 -18.20
CA LEU A 419 34.72 7.40 -18.63
C LEU A 419 36.14 7.09 -18.14
N GLU A 420 37.04 8.06 -18.15
CA GLU A 420 38.42 7.92 -17.67
C GLU A 420 38.50 7.75 -16.14
N SER A 421 37.76 8.56 -15.39
CA SER A 421 37.91 8.64 -13.92
C SER A 421 37.06 7.63 -13.15
N MET A 422 35.96 7.15 -13.73
CA MET A 422 34.94 6.35 -13.03
C MET A 422 35.47 5.03 -12.45
N PRO A 423 36.31 4.23 -13.15
CA PRO A 423 36.87 3.01 -12.57
C PRO A 423 37.69 3.27 -11.30
N GLY A 424 38.50 4.34 -11.30
CA GLY A 424 39.29 4.74 -10.13
C GLY A 424 38.44 5.29 -8.99
N LEU A 425 37.34 6.00 -9.29
CA LEU A 425 36.41 6.50 -8.28
C LEU A 425 35.68 5.35 -7.57
N VAL A 426 35.16 4.37 -8.31
CA VAL A 426 34.45 3.22 -7.71
C VAL A 426 35.36 2.39 -6.80
N ALA A 427 36.62 2.18 -7.20
CA ALA A 427 37.59 1.46 -6.38
C ALA A 427 37.85 2.12 -5.01
N ARG A 428 37.74 3.45 -4.93
CA ARG A 428 37.94 4.21 -3.68
C ARG A 428 36.68 4.32 -2.83
N THR A 429 35.51 4.41 -3.45
CA THR A 429 34.24 4.70 -2.75
C THR A 429 33.48 3.45 -2.30
N GLN A 430 33.82 2.26 -2.81
CA GLN A 430 33.17 0.97 -2.47
C GLN A 430 31.63 1.03 -2.50
N ILE A 431 31.08 1.28 -3.70
CA ILE A 431 29.62 1.32 -3.91
C ILE A 431 29.01 -0.08 -3.80
N GLN A 432 27.83 -0.16 -3.17
CA GLN A 432 27.07 -1.42 -3.03
C GLN A 432 26.11 -1.66 -4.21
N THR A 433 25.86 -2.94 -4.51
CA THR A 433 24.80 -3.35 -5.46
C THR A 433 23.41 -3.33 -4.80
N PRO A 434 22.32 -3.21 -5.58
CA PRO A 434 22.28 -3.03 -7.03
C PRO A 434 22.68 -1.62 -7.47
N THR A 435 23.31 -1.52 -8.65
CA THR A 435 23.73 -0.26 -9.26
C THR A 435 23.30 -0.16 -10.71
N LEU A 436 23.10 1.07 -11.17
CA LEU A 436 22.85 1.41 -12.56
C LEU A 436 23.92 2.40 -13.03
N ILE A 437 24.50 2.18 -14.21
CA ILE A 437 25.48 3.09 -14.81
C ILE A 437 24.80 3.86 -15.95
N ILE A 438 24.89 5.18 -15.94
CA ILE A 438 24.33 6.08 -16.96
C ILE A 438 25.50 6.81 -17.61
N VAL A 439 25.63 6.70 -18.93
CA VAL A 439 26.69 7.33 -19.73
C VAL A 439 26.06 8.30 -20.71
N GLY A 440 26.53 9.54 -20.72
CA GLY A 440 26.10 10.59 -21.65
C GLY A 440 25.98 11.96 -21.00
N ASP A 441 25.86 12.99 -21.84
CA ASP A 441 25.92 14.40 -21.41
C ASP A 441 24.78 14.80 -20.47
N VAL A 442 23.67 14.04 -20.48
CA VAL A 442 22.57 14.20 -19.53
C VAL A 442 22.99 14.07 -18.07
N VAL A 443 24.11 13.42 -17.75
CA VAL A 443 24.64 13.33 -16.37
C VAL A 443 25.02 14.70 -15.80
N ASN A 444 25.45 15.62 -16.69
CA ASN A 444 25.77 17.00 -16.35
C ASN A 444 24.53 17.90 -16.30
N PHE A 445 23.34 17.38 -16.60
CA PHE A 445 22.11 18.12 -16.44
C PHE A 445 21.94 18.47 -14.96
N SER A 446 22.29 19.71 -14.61
CA SER A 446 21.97 20.29 -13.32
C SER A 446 20.63 21.00 -13.46
N ALA A 447 19.54 20.26 -13.23
CA ALA A 447 18.41 20.97 -12.65
C ALA A 447 18.84 21.33 -11.23
N GLN A 448 18.89 22.63 -10.92
CA GLN A 448 18.79 23.09 -9.54
C GLN A 448 17.47 22.52 -9.00
N ILE A 449 17.51 21.36 -8.34
CA ILE A 449 16.38 20.77 -7.61
C ILE A 449 16.76 20.75 -6.14
#